data_AF-A0A382JT19-F1
#
_entry.id   AF-A0A382JT19-F1
#
_cell.length_a   1.000
_cell.length_b   1.000
_cell.length_c   1.000
_cell.angle_alpha   90.00
_cell.angle_beta   90.00
_cell.angle_gamma   90.00
#
_symmetry.space_group_name_H-M   'P 1'
#
loop_
_entity.id
_entity.type
_entity.pdbx_description
1 polymer ?
#
loop_
_entity_poly.entity_id
_entity_poly.type
_entity_poly.pdbx_seq_one_letter_code
_entity_poly.pdbx_strand_id
1 'polypeptide(L)'
;KKEGRGTIVFNWTPNFTDAEGFAFIEWPPYYLGCRKQDGGDSKCGSPIGWLKKAANYKFPKTHPRAYMAFSQMSFNAGQIGSMAALVDIDKMTHKDAAKKWLADNEDVWKPYTTVGM
;
A
#
# COMPACT_ATOMS: atom_id res chain seq x y z
N LYS A 1 -7.35 -10.86 -20.93
CA LYS A 1 -6.75 -10.28 -22.16
C LYS A 1 -6.26 -11.35 -23.13
N LYS A 2 -5.32 -12.23 -22.73
CA LYS A 2 -4.76 -13.31 -23.56
C LYS A 2 -5.81 -14.26 -24.18
N GLU A 3 -6.86 -14.59 -23.44
CA GLU A 3 -7.92 -15.54 -23.86
C GLU A 3 -9.28 -14.87 -24.14
N GLY A 4 -9.41 -13.54 -23.98
CA GLY A 4 -10.71 -12.86 -24.08
C GLY A 4 -11.77 -13.24 -23.02
N ARG A 5 -11.43 -14.07 -22.03
CA ARG A 5 -12.36 -14.56 -21.01
C ARG A 5 -12.70 -13.51 -19.95
N GLY A 6 -13.99 -13.30 -19.70
CA GLY A 6 -14.50 -12.50 -18.58
C GLY A 6 -14.00 -13.09 -17.25
N THR A 7 -13.39 -12.25 -16.41
CA THR A 7 -12.69 -12.68 -15.20
C THR A 7 -13.03 -11.74 -14.05
N ILE A 8 -13.44 -12.30 -12.91
CA ILE A 8 -13.66 -11.56 -11.67
C ILE A 8 -12.70 -12.14 -10.63
N VAL A 9 -11.84 -11.29 -10.07
CA VAL A 9 -10.82 -11.67 -9.09
C VAL A 9 -10.76 -10.65 -7.97
N PHE A 10 -10.24 -11.07 -6.82
CA PHE A 10 -9.84 -10.13 -5.78
C PHE A 10 -8.61 -9.34 -6.22
N ASN A 11 -8.63 -8.03 -5.99
CA ASN A 11 -7.51 -7.13 -6.25
C ASN A 11 -7.58 -5.94 -5.28
N TRP A 12 -6.56 -5.09 -5.27
CA TRP A 12 -6.51 -3.87 -4.47
C TRP A 12 -5.72 -2.77 -5.21
N THR A 13 -5.88 -1.53 -4.76
CA THR A 13 -5.11 -0.36 -5.19
C THR A 13 -4.59 0.34 -3.94
N PRO A 14 -3.31 0.74 -3.87
CA PRO A 14 -2.32 0.68 -4.94
C PRO A 14 -1.70 -0.71 -5.18
N ASN A 15 -1.52 -1.10 -6.46
CA ASN A 15 -0.93 -2.36 -6.89
C ASN A 15 -0.32 -2.27 -8.32
N PHE A 16 0.46 -3.26 -8.74
CA PHE A 16 1.07 -3.29 -10.09
C PHE A 16 0.02 -3.33 -11.21
N THR A 17 -1.16 -3.89 -10.93
CA THR A 17 -2.27 -4.01 -11.88
C THR A 17 -2.96 -2.69 -12.19
N ASP A 18 -2.71 -1.62 -11.43
CA ASP A 18 -3.37 -0.32 -11.63
C ASP A 18 -3.07 0.25 -13.03
N ALA A 19 -1.92 -0.09 -13.61
CA ALA A 19 -1.53 0.30 -14.96
C ALA A 19 -2.16 -0.56 -16.08
N GLU A 20 -2.81 -1.68 -15.75
CA GLU A 20 -3.29 -2.67 -16.73
C GLU A 20 -4.77 -2.49 -17.14
N GLY A 21 -5.46 -1.48 -16.60
CA GLY A 21 -6.84 -1.13 -16.99
C GLY A 21 -7.91 -2.03 -16.38
N PHE A 22 -7.66 -2.59 -15.19
CA PHE A 22 -8.71 -3.24 -14.40
C PHE A 22 -9.67 -2.19 -13.82
N ALA A 23 -10.94 -2.57 -13.67
CA ALA A 23 -11.95 -1.77 -12.98
C ALA A 23 -12.44 -2.51 -11.73
N PHE A 24 -12.67 -1.77 -10.65
CA PHE A 24 -13.35 -2.32 -9.49
C PHE A 24 -14.85 -2.41 -9.76
N ILE A 25 -15.47 -3.47 -9.24
CA ILE A 25 -16.93 -3.56 -9.18
C ILE A 25 -17.42 -2.53 -8.16
N GLU A 26 -18.38 -1.71 -8.58
CA GLU A 26 -19.04 -0.73 -7.72
C GLU A 26 -20.12 -1.42 -6.85
N TRP A 27 -19.70 -1.87 -5.67
CA TRP A 27 -20.60 -2.40 -4.65
C TRP A 27 -21.28 -1.27 -3.86
N PRO A 28 -22.38 -1.55 -3.12
CA PRO A 28 -22.97 -0.57 -2.20
C PRO A 28 -21.91 0.01 -1.26
N PRO A 29 -21.93 1.33 -0.95
CA PRO A 29 -20.90 1.96 -0.14
C PRO A 29 -20.72 1.31 1.23
N TYR A 30 -19.46 1.23 1.68
CA TYR A 30 -19.16 0.82 3.06
C TYR A 30 -19.72 1.82 4.08
N TYR A 31 -20.20 1.31 5.20
CA TYR A 31 -20.53 2.08 6.41
C TYR A 31 -20.05 1.34 7.65
N LEU A 32 -19.75 2.08 8.72
CA LEU A 32 -19.36 1.50 10.01
C LEU A 32 -20.50 0.64 10.56
N GLY A 33 -20.21 -0.63 10.90
CA GLY A 33 -21.24 -1.58 11.34
C GLY A 33 -21.75 -2.50 10.23
N CYS A 34 -21.40 -2.28 8.95
CA CYS A 34 -21.92 -3.08 7.85
C CYS A 34 -21.54 -4.57 7.94
N ARG A 35 -20.33 -4.89 8.40
CA ARG A 35 -19.85 -6.27 8.39
C ARG A 35 -20.56 -7.07 9.46
N LYS A 36 -20.77 -8.37 9.23
CA LYS A 36 -21.32 -9.30 10.23
C LYS A 36 -20.59 -9.26 11.57
N GLN A 37 -19.26 -9.13 11.55
CA GLN A 37 -18.44 -9.02 12.77
C GLN A 37 -18.69 -7.70 13.55
N ASP A 38 -19.24 -6.68 12.88
CA ASP A 38 -19.61 -5.39 13.45
C ASP A 38 -21.14 -5.30 13.73
N GLY A 39 -21.88 -6.41 13.55
CA GLY A 39 -23.33 -6.49 13.78
C GLY A 39 -24.23 -6.29 12.55
N GLY A 40 -23.67 -6.12 11.35
CA GLY A 40 -24.43 -5.90 10.10
C GLY A 40 -24.68 -7.16 9.26
N ASP A 41 -25.07 -6.97 8.00
CA ASP A 41 -25.43 -8.05 7.06
C ASP A 41 -24.37 -8.35 5.98
N SER A 42 -23.26 -7.58 5.96
CA SER A 42 -22.19 -7.61 4.97
C SER A 42 -22.63 -7.33 3.52
N LYS A 43 -23.72 -6.58 3.29
CA LYS A 43 -24.17 -6.17 1.95
C LYS A 43 -23.57 -4.82 1.49
N CYS A 44 -22.31 -4.57 1.80
CA CYS A 44 -21.56 -3.41 1.32
C CYS A 44 -20.21 -3.84 0.72
N GLY A 45 -19.62 -2.96 -0.08
CA GLY A 45 -18.27 -3.07 -0.58
C GLY A 45 -17.22 -2.88 0.52
N SER A 46 -15.96 -2.95 0.11
CA SER A 46 -14.84 -2.64 1.00
C SER A 46 -14.71 -1.14 1.24
N PRO A 47 -14.22 -0.72 2.42
CA PRO A 47 -13.98 0.69 2.70
C PRO A 47 -12.92 1.24 1.75
N ILE A 48 -13.16 2.43 1.21
CA ILE A 48 -12.09 3.27 0.67
C ILE A 48 -11.36 3.83 1.89
N GLY A 49 -10.11 3.41 2.07
CA GLY A 49 -9.44 3.51 3.36
C GLY A 49 -8.03 4.07 3.30
N TRP A 50 -7.36 3.94 4.45
CA TRP A 50 -6.01 4.38 4.71
C TRP A 50 -5.07 3.19 4.83
N LEU A 51 -3.83 3.36 4.36
CA LEU A 51 -2.73 2.49 4.74
C LEU A 51 -1.97 3.12 5.92
N LYS A 52 -2.24 2.63 7.14
CA LYS A 52 -1.63 3.18 8.35
C LYS A 52 -0.34 2.44 8.72
N LYS A 53 0.57 3.19 9.33
CA LYS A 53 1.76 2.67 10.00
C LYS A 53 1.48 2.55 11.49
N ALA A 54 1.85 1.43 12.11
CA ALA A 54 1.73 1.22 13.55
C ALA A 54 3.10 0.88 14.14
N ALA A 55 3.35 1.35 15.36
CA ALA A 55 4.58 1.12 16.09
C ALA A 55 4.28 0.66 17.51
N ASN A 56 5.14 -0.19 18.07
CA ASN A 56 5.10 -0.50 19.50
C ASN A 56 5.39 0.77 20.31
N TYR A 57 4.69 0.95 21.44
CA TYR A 57 4.83 2.14 22.29
C TYR A 57 6.26 2.37 22.82
N LYS A 58 7.11 1.33 22.87
CA LYS A 58 8.52 1.44 23.27
C LYS A 58 9.41 1.98 22.16
N PHE A 59 9.00 1.90 20.88
CA PHE A 59 9.83 2.32 19.74
C PHE A 59 10.31 3.78 19.81
N PRO A 60 9.45 4.79 20.11
CA PRO A 60 9.92 6.16 20.32
C PRO A 60 10.87 6.32 21.51
N LYS A 61 10.82 5.42 22.50
CA LYS A 61 11.66 5.47 23.71
C LYS A 61 13.02 4.83 23.48
N THR A 62 13.07 3.71 22.76
CA THR A 62 14.29 2.93 22.57
C THR A 62 15.06 3.32 21.32
N HIS A 63 14.38 3.80 20.28
CA HIS A 63 14.99 4.18 19.00
C HIS A 63 14.38 5.48 18.47
N PRO A 64 14.52 6.61 19.19
CA PRO A 64 13.82 7.86 18.86
C PRO A 64 14.11 8.36 17.44
N ARG A 65 15.36 8.25 16.97
CA ARG A 65 15.74 8.65 15.59
C ARG A 65 15.08 7.78 14.53
N ALA A 66 15.03 6.47 14.74
CA ALA A 66 14.38 5.55 13.80
C ALA A 66 12.86 5.72 13.82
N TYR A 67 12.27 5.97 15.00
CA TYR A 67 10.84 6.27 15.12
C TYR A 67 10.47 7.55 14.37
N MET A 68 11.30 8.59 14.45
CA MET A 68 11.09 9.83 13.72
C MET A 68 11.13 9.60 12.20
N ALA A 69 12.10 8.83 11.70
CA ALA A 69 12.12 8.48 10.28
C ALA A 69 10.88 7.65 9.87
N PHE A 70 10.51 6.68 10.70
CA PHE A 70 9.31 5.87 10.50
C PHE A 70 8.04 6.72 10.52
N SER A 71 7.93 7.75 11.36
CA SER A 71 6.76 8.63 11.41
C SER A 71 6.64 9.50 10.16
N GLN A 72 7.77 9.97 9.61
CA GLN A 72 7.81 10.80 8.40
C GLN A 72 7.57 10.00 7.11
N MET A 73 7.97 8.72 7.07
CA MET A 73 7.88 7.87 5.87
C MET A 73 6.47 7.80 5.27
N SER A 74 6.25 8.31 4.05
CA SER A 74 4.92 8.29 3.44
C SER A 74 5.04 7.96 1.96
N PHE A 75 4.37 6.89 1.52
CA PHE A 75 4.37 6.50 0.12
C PHE A 75 3.02 6.84 -0.52
N ASN A 76 3.08 7.38 -1.73
CA ASN A 76 1.89 7.58 -2.54
C ASN A 76 1.52 6.30 -3.33
N ALA A 77 0.34 6.32 -3.96
CA ALA A 77 -0.18 5.18 -4.72
C ALA A 77 0.76 4.74 -5.86
N GLY A 78 1.32 5.69 -6.61
CA GLY A 78 2.24 5.39 -7.71
C GLY A 78 3.54 4.72 -7.24
N GLN A 79 4.09 5.17 -6.10
CA GLN A 79 5.26 4.56 -5.50
C GLN A 79 4.98 3.12 -5.06
N ILE A 80 3.86 2.87 -4.38
CA ILE A 80 3.50 1.51 -3.95
C ILE A 80 3.25 0.58 -5.14
N GLY A 81 2.53 1.06 -6.17
CA GLY A 81 2.33 0.33 -7.42
C GLY A 81 3.64 -0.02 -8.13
N SER A 82 4.57 0.94 -8.22
CA SER A 82 5.90 0.72 -8.80
C SER A 82 6.72 -0.30 -8.01
N MET A 83 6.66 -0.27 -6.67
CA MET A 83 7.33 -1.25 -5.82
C MET A 83 6.77 -2.67 -6.02
N ALA A 84 5.45 -2.82 -6.19
CA ALA A 84 4.84 -4.09 -6.52
C ALA A 84 5.28 -4.59 -7.91
N ALA A 85 5.33 -3.70 -8.91
CA ALA A 85 5.75 -4.03 -10.28
C ALA A 85 7.18 -4.58 -10.35
N LEU A 86 8.11 -4.06 -9.54
CA LEU A 86 9.50 -4.57 -9.49
C LEU A 86 9.56 -6.07 -9.14
N VAL A 87 8.58 -6.60 -8.41
CA VAL A 87 8.55 -8.01 -8.03
C VAL A 87 7.63 -8.80 -8.95
N ASP A 88 6.41 -8.32 -9.16
CA ASP A 88 5.38 -9.08 -9.87
C ASP A 88 5.56 -9.05 -11.39
N ILE A 89 6.16 -7.99 -11.94
CA ILE A 89 6.45 -7.84 -13.37
C ILE A 89 7.93 -8.13 -13.64
N ASP A 90 8.83 -7.41 -12.96
CA ASP A 90 10.28 -7.49 -13.23
C ASP A 90 10.96 -8.70 -12.56
N LYS A 91 10.21 -9.48 -11.78
CA LYS A 91 10.66 -10.73 -11.13
C LYS A 91 11.89 -10.57 -10.23
N MET A 92 12.08 -9.38 -9.65
CA MET A 92 13.13 -9.16 -8.66
C MET A 92 12.78 -9.82 -7.32
N THR A 93 13.81 -10.17 -6.54
CA THR A 93 13.59 -10.47 -5.12
C THR A 93 13.17 -9.20 -4.39
N HIS A 94 12.40 -9.31 -3.30
CA HIS A 94 12.03 -8.14 -2.48
C HIS A 94 13.25 -7.33 -2.03
N LYS A 95 14.38 -8.00 -1.75
CA LYS A 95 15.62 -7.35 -1.33
C LYS A 95 16.22 -6.51 -2.45
N ASP A 96 16.27 -7.04 -3.66
CA ASP A 96 16.86 -6.34 -4.80
C ASP A 96 15.93 -5.23 -5.30
N ALA A 97 14.62 -5.47 -5.31
CA ALA A 97 13.60 -4.45 -5.56
C ALA A 97 13.72 -3.27 -4.58
N ALA A 98 13.84 -3.54 -3.28
CA ALA A 98 14.00 -2.50 -2.27
C ALA A 98 15.31 -1.71 -2.45
N LYS A 99 16.42 -2.38 -2.74
CA LYS A 99 17.69 -1.71 -3.04
C LYS A 99 17.59 -0.81 -4.26
N LYS A 100 17.00 -1.31 -5.35
CA LYS A 100 16.78 -0.56 -6.58
C LYS A 100 15.89 0.65 -6.32
N TRP A 101 14.75 0.46 -5.67
CA TRP A 101 13.83 1.55 -5.38
C TRP A 101 14.48 2.64 -4.51
N LEU A 102 15.25 2.27 -3.48
CA LEU A 102 15.99 3.23 -2.67
C LEU A 102 17.02 4.02 -3.50
N ALA A 103 17.75 3.35 -4.40
CA ALA A 103 18.73 4.03 -5.27
C ALA A 103 18.05 4.99 -6.25
N ASP A 104 16.88 4.62 -6.77
CA ASP A 104 16.16 5.40 -7.79
C ASP A 104 15.30 6.54 -7.21
N ASN A 105 15.03 6.55 -5.89
CA ASN A 105 14.07 7.47 -5.25
C ASN A 105 14.67 8.18 -4.03
N GLU A 106 15.96 8.52 -4.08
CA GLU A 106 16.66 9.18 -2.97
C GLU A 106 16.03 10.49 -2.52
N ASP A 107 15.50 11.26 -3.46
CA ASP A 107 14.77 12.51 -3.24
C ASP A 107 13.47 12.29 -2.44
N VAL A 108 12.86 11.11 -2.55
CA VAL A 108 11.66 10.74 -1.79
C VAL A 108 12.02 10.38 -0.35
N TRP A 109 12.95 9.46 -0.13
CA TRP A 109 13.16 8.86 1.20
C TRP A 109 14.19 9.60 2.06
N LYS A 110 15.19 10.26 1.47
CA LYS A 110 16.21 10.98 2.26
C LYS A 110 15.60 12.05 3.17
N PRO A 111 14.60 12.86 2.75
CA PRO A 111 13.92 13.80 3.64
C PRO A 111 13.31 13.15 4.88
N TYR A 112 12.87 11.88 4.79
CA TYR A 112 12.32 11.17 5.96
C TYR A 112 13.39 10.87 7.02
N THR A 113 14.68 10.85 6.65
CA THR A 113 15.78 10.52 7.56
C THR A 113 16.39 11.73 8.25
N THR A 114 16.00 12.95 7.87
CA THR A 114 16.51 14.19 8.47
C THR A 114 15.74 14.56 9.75
N VAL A 115 16.43 15.18 10.71
CA VAL A 115 15.87 15.60 12.00
C VAL A 115 15.17 16.96 11.84
N GLY A 116 13.89 17.06 12.21
CA GLY A 116 13.22 18.34 12.48
C GLY A 116 12.56 19.06 11.31
N MET A 117 11.58 18.43 10.65
CA MET A 117 10.49 19.18 9.99
C MET A 117 9.32 19.36 10.96
#